data_AF-A0A8T4L691-F1
#
_entry.id   AF-A0A8T4L691-F1
#
_cell.length_a   1.000
_cell.length_b   1.000
_cell.length_c   1.000
_cell.angle_alpha   90.00
_cell.angle_beta   90.00
_cell.angle_gamma   90.00
#
_symmetry.space_group_name_H-M   'P 1'
#
loop_
_entity.id
_entity.type
_entity.pdbx_description
1 polymer ?
#
loop_
_entity_poly.entity_id
_entity_poly.type
_entity_poly.pdbx_seq_one_letter_code
_entity_poly.pdbx_strand_id
1 'polypeptide(L)'
;MTPTKTRGYVFSADIILAVIVFILLFAAMQYSLTEPEASGVETLQMRQIMDDLLSLLDRDQVLQSFNESTISAAVNEALPARFDYKMSIEKWSVSGETQVLVSEMEFGNTEADLSDLEFVKGRRTFVKTSLTGIDSYYNLEYRMWLK
;
A
#
# COMPACT_ATOMS: atom_id res chain seq x y z
N MET A 1 7.48 68.38 -32.63
CA MET A 1 7.93 66.99 -32.44
C MET A 1 7.16 66.38 -31.28
N THR A 2 6.10 65.64 -31.56
CA THR A 2 5.26 64.97 -30.55
C THR A 2 5.93 63.65 -30.14
N PRO A 3 6.23 63.44 -28.84
CA PRO A 3 6.85 62.19 -28.42
C PRO A 3 5.82 61.06 -28.40
N THR A 4 6.08 60.03 -29.21
CA THR A 4 6.01 58.62 -28.83
C THR A 4 4.79 58.13 -28.03
N LYS A 5 3.56 58.33 -28.51
CA LYS A 5 2.37 57.62 -27.95
C LYS A 5 2.44 56.10 -28.14
N THR A 6 3.10 55.63 -29.19
CA THR A 6 3.25 54.20 -29.51
C THR A 6 4.17 53.46 -28.55
N ARG A 7 5.19 54.11 -27.98
CA ARG A 7 6.14 53.44 -27.05
C ARG A 7 5.51 53.11 -25.69
N GLY A 8 4.64 53.98 -25.18
CA GLY A 8 3.92 53.73 -23.93
C GLY A 8 2.88 52.62 -24.03
N TYR A 9 2.25 52.47 -25.21
CA TYR A 9 1.27 51.41 -25.45
C TYR A 9 1.92 50.02 -25.54
N VAL A 10 3.07 49.92 -26.22
CA VAL A 10 3.85 48.68 -26.32
C VAL A 10 4.38 48.27 -24.95
N PHE A 11 4.89 49.22 -24.15
CA PHE A 11 5.36 48.96 -22.79
C PHE A 11 4.25 48.43 -21.86
N SER A 12 3.06 49.02 -21.91
CA SER A 12 1.90 48.54 -21.14
C SER A 12 1.41 47.18 -21.62
N ALA A 13 1.45 46.89 -22.92
CA ALA A 13 1.07 45.60 -23.48
C ALA A 13 2.04 44.48 -23.03
N ASP A 14 3.34 44.75 -23.03
CA ASP A 14 4.36 43.80 -22.54
C ASP A 14 4.20 43.51 -21.04
N ILE A 15 3.86 44.52 -20.23
CA ILE A 15 3.58 44.33 -18.81
C ILE A 15 2.35 43.44 -18.60
N ILE A 16 1.26 43.69 -19.33
CA ILE A 16 0.05 42.86 -19.22
C ILE A 16 0.35 41.41 -19.63
N LEU A 17 1.11 41.22 -20.71
CA LEU A 17 1.50 39.90 -21.17
C LEU A 17 2.39 39.19 -20.15
N ALA A 18 3.35 39.88 -19.53
CA ALA A 18 4.18 39.34 -18.46
C ALA A 18 3.35 38.93 -17.24
N VAL A 19 2.36 39.74 -16.85
CA VAL A 19 1.45 39.41 -15.74
C VAL A 19 0.61 38.16 -16.06
N ILE A 20 0.10 38.05 -17.29
CA ILE A 20 -0.67 36.86 -17.72
C ILE A 20 0.20 35.60 -17.68
N VAL A 21 1.42 35.67 -18.21
CA VAL A 21 2.38 34.56 -18.17
C VAL A 21 2.70 34.17 -16.72
N PHE A 22 2.86 35.16 -15.84
CA PHE A 22 3.13 34.91 -14.43
C PHE A 22 1.94 34.21 -13.74
N ILE A 23 0.71 34.63 -14.02
CA ILE A 23 -0.51 33.99 -13.51
C ILE A 23 -0.62 32.55 -14.03
N LEU A 24 -0.33 32.30 -15.31
CA LEU A 24 -0.37 30.97 -15.91
C LEU A 24 0.69 30.04 -15.31
N LEU A 25 1.91 30.54 -15.09
CA LEU A 25 2.95 29.77 -14.39
C LEU A 25 2.53 29.46 -12.95
N PHE A 26 1.94 30.43 -12.25
CA PHE A 26 1.48 30.22 -10.89
C PHE A 26 0.34 29.20 -10.83
N ALA A 27 -0.59 29.24 -11.79
CA ALA A 27 -1.67 28.27 -11.92
C ALA A 27 -1.14 26.87 -12.27
N ALA A 28 -0.15 26.76 -13.15
CA ALA A 28 0.49 25.48 -13.50
C ALA A 28 1.27 24.89 -12.32
N MET A 29 1.98 25.72 -11.55
CA MET A 29 2.66 25.29 -10.33
C MET A 29 1.67 24.86 -9.26
N GLN A 30 0.57 25.60 -9.06
CA GLN A 30 -0.49 25.19 -8.15
C GLN A 30 -1.12 23.88 -8.59
N TYR A 31 -1.44 23.72 -9.88
CA TYR A 31 -1.96 22.47 -10.44
C TYR A 31 -1.03 21.28 -10.16
N SER A 32 0.27 21.45 -10.41
CA SER A 32 1.28 20.42 -10.13
C SER A 32 1.49 20.13 -8.64
N LEU A 33 1.20 21.08 -7.75
CA LEU A 33 1.24 20.88 -6.29
C LEU A 33 -0.07 20.31 -5.74
N THR A 34 -1.19 20.51 -6.44
CA THR A 34 -2.51 19.97 -6.09
C THR A 34 -2.79 18.62 -6.71
N GLU A 35 -1.98 18.12 -7.64
CA GLU A 35 -1.91 16.68 -7.90
C GLU A 35 -1.33 16.05 -6.63
N PRO A 36 -2.16 15.43 -5.78
CA PRO A 36 -1.61 14.84 -4.59
C PRO A 36 -0.74 13.68 -5.07
N GLU A 37 0.51 13.62 -4.61
CA GLU A 37 1.26 12.37 -4.49
C GLU A 37 0.56 11.45 -3.45
N ALA A 38 -0.78 11.35 -3.48
CA ALA A 38 -1.63 10.68 -2.50
C ALA A 38 -1.29 9.20 -2.39
N SER A 39 -0.81 8.56 -3.45
CA SER A 39 -0.78 7.10 -3.48
C SER A 39 0.55 6.47 -3.08
N GLY A 40 1.65 7.22 -2.95
CA GLY A 40 2.97 6.62 -2.68
C GLY A 40 3.25 6.39 -1.20
N VAL A 41 3.16 7.45 -0.40
CA VAL A 41 3.60 7.42 1.00
C VAL A 41 2.61 6.64 1.87
N GLU A 42 1.30 6.83 1.68
CA GLU A 42 0.28 6.12 2.45
C GLU A 42 0.30 4.62 2.16
N THR A 43 0.47 4.21 0.90
CA THR A 43 0.59 2.79 0.55
C THR A 43 1.87 2.16 1.10
N LEU A 44 2.99 2.88 1.11
CA LEU A 44 4.23 2.42 1.75
C LEU A 44 4.07 2.26 3.26
N GLN A 45 3.41 3.20 3.94
CA GLN A 45 3.12 3.11 5.37
C GLN A 45 2.18 1.94 5.68
N MET A 46 1.13 1.76 4.87
CA MET A 46 0.20 0.63 4.97
C MET A 46 0.95 -0.70 4.84
N ARG A 47 1.81 -0.82 3.84
CA ARG A 47 2.66 -2.01 3.66
C ARG A 47 3.52 -2.26 4.88
N GLN A 48 4.19 -1.22 5.38
CA GLN A 48 5.09 -1.33 6.52
C GLN A 48 4.34 -1.79 7.78
N ILE A 49 3.16 -1.22 8.07
CA ILE A 49 2.31 -1.64 9.19
C ILE A 49 1.99 -3.14 9.09
N MET A 50 1.60 -3.62 7.90
CA MET A 50 1.27 -5.02 7.72
C MET A 50 2.51 -5.92 7.83
N ASP A 51 3.65 -5.53 7.25
CA ASP A 51 4.89 -6.30 7.32
C ASP A 51 5.42 -6.38 8.78
N ASP A 52 5.28 -5.31 9.56
CA ASP A 52 5.63 -5.28 10.99
C ASP A 52 4.68 -6.16 11.82
N LEU A 53 3.37 -6.08 11.56
CA LEU A 53 2.36 -6.93 12.19
C LEU A 53 2.62 -8.41 11.91
N LEU A 54 2.85 -8.78 10.64
CA LEU A 54 3.18 -10.16 10.28
C LEU A 54 4.49 -10.63 10.89
N SER A 55 5.48 -9.74 11.06
CA SER A 55 6.71 -10.06 11.78
C SER A 55 6.46 -10.38 13.24
N LEU A 56 5.57 -9.61 13.88
CA LEU A 56 5.16 -9.84 15.26
C LEU A 56 4.46 -11.19 15.42
N LEU A 57 3.48 -11.48 14.54
CA LEU A 57 2.73 -12.73 14.59
C LEU A 57 3.59 -13.97 14.29
N ASP A 58 4.60 -13.83 13.43
CA ASP A 58 5.57 -14.89 13.15
C ASP A 58 6.47 -15.15 14.37
N ARG A 59 6.99 -14.07 14.98
CA ARG A 59 7.83 -14.14 16.19
C ARG A 59 7.09 -14.79 17.35
N ASP A 60 5.82 -14.45 17.54
CA ASP A 60 4.99 -14.96 18.62
C ASP A 60 4.37 -16.33 18.27
N GLN A 61 4.80 -16.95 17.15
CA GLN A 61 4.39 -18.26 16.65
C GLN A 61 2.88 -18.40 16.33
N VAL A 62 2.16 -17.27 16.25
CA VAL A 62 0.73 -17.23 15.93
C VAL A 62 0.48 -17.75 14.52
N LEU A 63 1.30 -17.33 13.54
CA LEU A 63 1.16 -17.79 12.15
C LEU A 63 1.45 -19.30 12.01
N GLN A 64 2.37 -19.83 12.82
CA GLN A 64 2.75 -21.24 12.82
C GLN A 64 1.66 -22.16 13.40
N SER A 65 0.70 -21.60 14.16
CA SER A 65 -0.47 -22.32 14.65
C SER A 65 -1.38 -22.80 13.52
N PHE A 66 -1.39 -22.08 12.39
CA PHE A 66 -2.29 -22.31 11.26
C PHE A 66 -3.76 -22.45 11.71
N ASN A 67 -4.16 -21.62 12.67
CA ASN A 67 -5.51 -21.57 13.22
C ASN A 67 -6.17 -20.24 12.87
N GLU A 68 -7.24 -20.31 12.08
CA GLU A 68 -7.92 -19.13 11.53
C GLU A 68 -8.41 -18.16 12.62
N SER A 69 -9.02 -18.69 13.68
CA SER A 69 -9.59 -17.83 14.73
C SER A 69 -8.49 -17.16 15.55
N THR A 70 -7.39 -17.86 15.80
CA THR A 70 -6.24 -17.33 16.55
C THR A 70 -5.53 -16.24 15.75
N ILE A 71 -5.29 -16.50 14.46
CA ILE A 71 -4.64 -15.54 13.57
C ILE A 71 -5.55 -14.32 13.36
N SER A 72 -6.84 -14.53 13.08
CA SER A 72 -7.79 -13.43 12.87
C SER A 72 -7.97 -12.58 14.13
N ALA A 73 -8.03 -13.19 15.32
CA ALA A 73 -8.08 -12.43 16.57
C ALA A 73 -6.82 -11.57 16.75
N ALA A 74 -5.64 -12.14 16.54
CA ALA A 74 -4.38 -11.42 16.71
C ALA A 74 -4.19 -10.29 15.67
N VAL A 75 -4.61 -10.50 14.42
CA VAL A 75 -4.61 -9.44 13.39
C VAL A 75 -5.59 -8.34 13.77
N ASN A 76 -6.82 -8.66 14.18
CA ASN A 76 -7.83 -7.67 14.55
C ASN A 76 -7.45 -6.88 15.82
N GLU A 77 -6.69 -7.47 16.74
CA GLU A 77 -6.17 -6.78 17.92
C GLU A 77 -5.03 -5.80 17.58
N ALA A 78 -4.14 -6.20 16.68
CA ALA A 78 -2.96 -5.40 16.33
C ALA A 78 -3.21 -4.39 15.20
N LEU A 79 -4.17 -4.64 14.30
CA LEU A 79 -4.44 -3.79 13.15
C LEU A 79 -5.27 -2.56 13.56
N PRO A 80 -4.87 -1.33 13.20
CA PRO A 80 -5.67 -0.15 13.50
C PRO A 80 -7.06 -0.22 12.87
N ALA A 81 -8.10 0.19 13.63
CA ALA A 81 -9.50 0.03 13.26
C ALA A 81 -9.91 0.66 11.92
N ARG A 82 -9.15 1.64 11.41
CA ARG A 82 -9.36 2.32 10.12
C ARG A 82 -9.00 1.47 8.90
N PHE A 83 -8.34 0.34 9.10
CA PHE A 83 -7.94 -0.56 8.02
C PHE A 83 -8.82 -1.80 8.01
N ASP A 84 -9.04 -2.31 6.80
CA ASP A 84 -9.55 -3.65 6.56
C ASP A 84 -8.50 -4.47 5.80
N TYR A 85 -8.63 -5.79 5.88
CA TYR A 85 -7.68 -6.69 5.28
C TYR A 85 -8.34 -7.98 4.77
N LYS A 86 -7.63 -8.64 3.86
CA LYS A 86 -7.89 -10.00 3.43
C LYS A 86 -6.56 -10.74 3.35
N MET A 87 -6.48 -11.93 3.91
CA MET A 87 -5.28 -12.77 3.93
C MET A 87 -5.60 -14.17 3.43
N SER A 88 -4.65 -14.76 2.70
CA SER A 88 -4.62 -16.20 2.41
C SER A 88 -3.28 -16.76 2.87
N ILE A 89 -3.30 -17.95 3.48
CA ILE A 89 -2.11 -18.70 3.88
C ILE A 89 -2.18 -20.08 3.25
N GLU A 90 -1.21 -20.39 2.42
CA GLU A 90 -0.97 -21.72 1.88
C GLU A 90 0.08 -22.44 2.71
N LYS A 91 -0.21 -23.66 3.13
CA LYS A 91 0.73 -24.57 3.79
C LYS A 91 1.21 -25.63 2.81
N TRP A 92 2.52 -25.67 2.61
CA TRP A 92 3.22 -26.62 1.75
C TRP A 92 4.07 -27.56 2.61
N SER A 93 4.00 -28.86 2.31
CA SER A 93 4.88 -29.87 2.91
C SER A 93 5.89 -30.35 1.89
N VAL A 94 7.10 -30.67 2.37
CA VAL A 94 8.16 -31.27 1.56
C VAL A 94 8.17 -32.77 1.80
N SER A 95 7.89 -33.53 0.74
CA SER A 95 8.00 -34.98 0.75
C SER A 95 9.02 -35.40 -0.30
N GLY A 96 10.28 -35.58 0.13
CA GLY A 96 11.41 -35.81 -0.79
C GLY A 96 11.78 -34.53 -1.55
N GLU A 97 11.81 -34.59 -2.89
CA GLU A 97 12.13 -33.44 -3.76
C GLU A 97 10.88 -32.65 -4.20
N THR A 98 9.68 -33.06 -3.81
CA THR A 98 8.42 -32.44 -4.26
C THR A 98 7.76 -31.65 -3.14
N GLN A 99 7.33 -30.42 -3.47
CA GLN A 99 6.47 -29.60 -2.62
C GLN A 99 5.01 -29.89 -2.95
N VAL A 100 4.22 -30.21 -1.92
CA VAL A 100 2.79 -30.51 -2.07
C VAL A 100 2.00 -29.55 -1.20
N LEU A 101 1.00 -28.90 -1.80
CA LEU A 101 0.05 -28.07 -1.07
C LEU A 101 -0.78 -28.98 -0.14
N VAL A 102 -0.70 -28.73 1.15
CA VAL A 102 -1.39 -29.51 2.19
C VAL A 102 -2.72 -28.87 2.53
N SER A 103 -2.75 -27.54 2.63
CA SER A 103 -3.91 -26.80 3.07
C SER A 103 -3.79 -25.34 2.67
N GLU A 104 -4.93 -24.70 2.46
CA GLU A 104 -5.06 -23.26 2.24
C GLU A 104 -6.11 -22.74 3.21
N MET A 105 -5.90 -21.52 3.71
CA MET A 105 -6.81 -20.83 4.61
C MET A 105 -6.92 -19.37 4.20
N GLU A 106 -8.15 -18.88 4.02
CA GLU A 106 -8.43 -17.48 3.70
C GLU A 106 -9.26 -16.85 4.84
N PHE A 107 -8.94 -15.62 5.25
CA PHE A 107 -9.63 -14.92 6.32
C PHE A 107 -9.52 -13.40 6.17
N GLY A 108 -10.38 -12.67 6.88
CA GLY A 108 -10.53 -11.21 6.78
C GLY A 108 -11.83 -10.82 6.09
N ASN A 109 -11.92 -9.56 5.66
CA ASN A 109 -13.13 -9.02 5.02
C ASN A 109 -13.20 -9.47 3.55
N THR A 110 -14.23 -10.23 3.21
CA THR A 110 -14.49 -10.77 1.86
C THR A 110 -15.40 -9.88 1.01
N GLU A 111 -16.03 -8.87 1.60
CA GLU A 111 -17.13 -8.10 0.98
C GLU A 111 -16.69 -6.80 0.31
N ALA A 112 -15.43 -6.41 0.42
CA ALA A 112 -14.95 -5.18 -0.22
C ALA A 112 -14.83 -5.37 -1.75
N ASP A 113 -15.56 -4.55 -2.51
CA ASP A 113 -15.27 -4.36 -3.93
C ASP A 113 -13.96 -3.56 -4.04
N LEU A 114 -12.87 -4.29 -4.27
CA LEU A 114 -11.52 -3.72 -4.37
C LEU A 114 -11.30 -2.92 -5.66
N SER A 115 -12.28 -2.81 -6.55
CA SER A 115 -12.14 -2.06 -7.80
C SER A 115 -12.06 -0.54 -7.58
N ASP A 116 -12.70 -0.03 -6.53
CA ASP A 116 -12.74 1.40 -6.19
C ASP A 116 -11.84 1.78 -4.99
N LEU A 117 -11.19 0.80 -4.35
CA LEU A 117 -10.37 1.01 -3.16
C LEU A 117 -8.88 0.98 -3.50
N GLU A 118 -8.13 1.97 -3.04
CA GLU A 118 -6.67 1.86 -2.99
C GLU A 118 -6.29 0.80 -1.97
N PHE A 119 -5.69 -0.30 -2.44
CA PHE A 119 -5.21 -1.38 -1.60
C PHE A 119 -3.74 -1.66 -1.82
N VAL A 120 -3.10 -2.11 -0.75
CA VAL A 120 -1.73 -2.62 -0.75
C VAL A 120 -1.79 -4.13 -0.72
N LYS A 121 -0.96 -4.77 -1.55
CA LYS A 121 -0.75 -6.22 -1.53
C LYS A 121 0.67 -6.55 -1.12
N GLY A 122 0.83 -7.65 -0.41
CA GLY A 122 2.14 -8.18 -0.07
C GLY A 122 2.12 -9.69 0.10
N ARG A 123 3.32 -10.26 0.18
CA ARG A 123 3.51 -11.69 0.35
C ARG A 123 4.67 -11.93 1.29
N ARG A 124 4.51 -12.89 2.20
CA ARG A 124 5.53 -13.32 3.13
C ARG A 124 5.60 -14.83 3.16
N THR A 125 6.82 -15.35 3.09
CA THR A 125 7.09 -16.78 3.27
C THR A 125 7.71 -16.99 4.64
N PHE A 126 7.22 -17.99 5.38
CA PHE A 126 7.81 -18.40 6.65
C PHE A 126 7.86 -19.94 6.72
N VAL A 127 8.71 -20.45 7.60
CA VAL A 127 8.96 -21.88 7.73
C VAL A 127 8.74 -22.33 9.16
N LYS A 128 8.14 -23.51 9.31
CA LYS A 128 8.10 -24.19 10.60
C LYS A 128 9.21 -25.24 10.61
N THR A 129 10.11 -25.12 11.59
CA THR A 129 11.24 -26.02 11.77
C THR A 129 11.02 -26.95 12.96
N SER A 130 11.44 -28.19 12.83
CA SER A 130 11.59 -29.16 13.91
C SER A 130 13.07 -29.44 14.17
N LEU A 131 13.38 -30.29 15.16
CA LEU A 131 14.76 -30.71 15.47
C LEU A 131 15.44 -31.44 14.30
N THR A 132 14.65 -31.97 13.36
CA THR A 132 15.13 -32.77 12.24
C THR A 132 15.17 -32.02 10.90
N GLY A 133 14.67 -30.79 10.83
CA GLY A 133 14.67 -29.99 9.60
C GLY A 133 13.48 -29.06 9.48
N ILE A 134 13.08 -28.77 8.23
CA ILE A 134 11.90 -27.96 7.93
C ILE A 134 10.70 -28.89 7.82
N ASP A 135 9.70 -28.70 8.69
CA ASP A 135 8.46 -29.48 8.69
C ASP A 135 7.48 -28.97 7.63
N SER A 136 7.39 -27.65 7.46
CA SER A 136 6.40 -27.04 6.55
C SER A 136 6.85 -25.65 6.11
N TYR A 137 6.46 -25.30 4.89
CA TYR A 137 6.58 -23.96 4.32
C TYR A 137 5.22 -23.32 4.28
N TYR A 138 5.17 -22.03 4.56
CA TYR A 138 3.94 -21.26 4.53
C TYR A 138 4.12 -20.06 3.62
N ASN A 139 3.15 -19.84 2.75
CA ASN A 139 3.11 -18.69 1.88
C ASN A 139 1.86 -17.88 2.22
N LEU A 140 2.06 -16.70 2.80
CA LEU A 140 1.00 -15.80 3.19
C LEU A 140 0.92 -14.66 2.19
N GLU A 141 -0.24 -14.48 1.60
CA GLU A 141 -0.58 -13.33 0.78
C GLU A 141 -1.59 -12.46 1.52
N TYR A 142 -1.39 -11.14 1.48
CA TYR A 142 -2.29 -10.20 2.11
C TYR A 142 -2.68 -9.08 1.16
N ARG A 143 -3.86 -8.53 1.42
CA ARG A 143 -4.36 -7.27 0.88
C ARG A 143 -4.87 -6.44 2.05
N MET A 144 -4.56 -5.15 2.05
CA MET A 144 -5.01 -4.21 3.07
C MET A 144 -5.46 -2.91 2.41
N TRP A 145 -6.54 -2.32 2.90
CA TRP A 145 -7.10 -1.07 2.39
C TRP A 145 -7.65 -0.23 3.54
N LEU A 146 -7.90 1.04 3.27
CA LEU A 146 -8.64 1.92 4.18
C LEU A 146 -10.14 1.64 4.08
N LYS A 147 -10.82 1.62 5.22
CA LYS A 147 -12.29 1.51 5.30
C LYS A 147 -12.99 2.78 4.82
#